data_AF-A0A498NQY7-F1
#
_entry.id   AF-A0A498NQY7-F1
#
_cell.length_a   1.000
_cell.length_b   1.000
_cell.length_c   1.000
_cell.angle_alpha   90.00
_cell.angle_beta   90.00
_cell.angle_gamma   90.00
#
_symmetry.space_group_name_H-M   'P 1'
#
loop_
_entity.id
_entity.type
_entity.pdbx_description
1 polymer ?
#
loop_
_entity_poly.entity_id
_entity_poly.type
_entity_poly.pdbx_seq_one_letter_code
_entity_poly.pdbx_strand_id
1 'polypeptide(L)'
;MTVLPPAGVFCLCTCLQRHSRSLKSGVISRPSPLLSTAASDRKALAEQSREELTKRSRREGESVGAFAADIRVYARKGYPTFPAAAMEELHAFLRGLTPERLHQHVRLLSPRDLSEALREAEWAEEVLQAGPVTGRSPLQRQLTRAAERGVDGVQPEEEEVIRAQPVLTP
;
A
#
# COMPACT_ATOMS: atom_id res chain seq x y z
N MET A 1 -12.98 17.63 -39.08
CA MET A 1 -11.54 17.83 -38.76
C MET A 1 -11.21 19.28 -39.01
N THR A 2 -11.16 20.07 -37.96
CA THR A 2 -10.82 21.50 -38.01
C THR A 2 -10.10 21.83 -36.72
N VAL A 3 -8.77 21.90 -36.83
CA VAL A 3 -7.87 22.37 -35.78
C VAL A 3 -7.83 23.89 -35.88
N LEU A 4 -8.19 24.57 -34.80
CA LEU A 4 -7.97 26.01 -34.63
C LEU A 4 -7.38 26.26 -33.23
N PRO A 5 -6.24 26.98 -33.12
CA PRO A 5 -5.65 27.37 -31.84
C PRO A 5 -6.11 28.77 -31.40
N PRO A 6 -6.12 29.10 -30.10
CA PRO A 6 -6.01 30.48 -29.67
C PRO A 6 -4.56 30.86 -29.35
N ALA A 7 -4.10 31.85 -30.11
CA ALA A 7 -3.00 32.75 -29.76
C ALA A 7 -3.34 33.55 -28.49
N GLY A 8 -2.30 33.99 -27.75
CA GLY A 8 -2.50 34.88 -26.60
C GLY A 8 -1.27 34.98 -25.69
N VAL A 9 -0.14 35.48 -26.19
CA VAL A 9 0.46 36.78 -25.81
C VAL A 9 1.35 36.72 -24.56
N PHE A 10 2.65 36.72 -24.86
CA PHE A 10 3.75 37.07 -23.96
C PHE A 10 3.52 38.45 -23.33
N CYS A 11 3.49 38.51 -22.00
CA CYS A 11 3.54 39.78 -21.28
C CYS A 11 4.99 40.10 -20.88
N LEU A 12 5.70 40.76 -21.79
CA LEU A 12 6.91 41.55 -21.50
C LEU A 12 6.46 42.97 -21.15
N CYS A 13 6.62 43.38 -19.89
CA CYS A 13 6.67 44.80 -19.53
C CYS A 13 8.01 45.09 -18.85
N THR A 14 8.95 45.51 -19.68
CA THR A 14 10.12 46.30 -19.31
C THR A 14 9.72 47.77 -19.11
N CYS A 15 10.61 48.49 -18.41
CA CYS A 15 10.75 49.96 -18.31
C CYS A 15 10.17 50.61 -17.04
N LEU A 16 11.03 51.05 -16.12
CA LEU A 16 11.61 52.40 -16.24
C LEU A 16 12.83 52.61 -15.33
N GLN A 17 13.94 52.95 -15.99
CA GLN A 17 15.16 53.55 -15.48
C GLN A 17 14.87 54.72 -14.51
N ARG A 18 15.43 54.72 -13.29
CA ARG A 18 15.57 55.96 -12.52
C ARG A 18 16.89 56.02 -11.77
N HIS A 19 17.81 56.76 -12.40
CA HIS A 19 18.87 57.57 -11.82
C HIS A 19 19.72 56.98 -10.68
N SER A 20 20.92 56.57 -11.06
CA SER A 20 22.13 56.61 -10.24
C SER A 20 22.29 58.03 -9.65
N ARG A 21 22.07 58.17 -8.35
CA ARG A 21 22.66 59.27 -7.57
C ARG A 21 23.52 58.68 -6.47
N SER A 22 24.78 59.08 -6.56
CA SER A 22 25.89 58.76 -5.71
C SER A 22 25.76 59.43 -4.33
N LEU A 23 26.37 58.78 -3.33
CA LEU A 23 26.88 59.32 -2.06
C LEU A 23 25.88 59.64 -0.93
N LYS A 24 25.78 58.72 0.05
CA LYS A 24 26.37 58.86 1.41
C LYS A 24 25.59 58.04 2.45
N SER A 25 26.37 57.29 3.23
CA SER A 25 26.12 56.86 4.62
C SER A 25 24.72 56.38 5.02
N GLY A 26 24.68 55.16 5.54
CA GLY A 26 23.81 54.87 6.67
C GLY A 26 22.85 53.71 6.43
N VAL A 27 23.04 52.69 7.24
CA VAL A 27 22.13 51.57 7.48
C VAL A 27 22.08 50.56 6.34
N ILE A 28 23.05 49.64 6.37
CA ILE A 28 22.81 48.26 5.94
C ILE A 28 21.58 47.80 6.75
N SER A 29 20.40 47.86 6.14
CA SER A 29 19.20 47.24 6.68
C SER A 29 19.46 45.74 6.72
N ARG A 30 20.06 45.29 7.83
CA ARG A 30 20.27 43.87 8.10
C ARG A 30 18.93 43.17 7.92
N PRO A 31 18.85 42.07 7.16
CA PRO A 31 17.65 41.25 7.19
C PRO A 31 17.40 40.87 8.64
N SER A 32 16.20 41.18 9.14
CA SER A 32 15.83 40.93 10.53
C SER A 32 16.07 39.44 10.86
N PRO A 33 16.83 39.11 11.92
CA PRO A 33 17.22 37.73 12.22
C PRO A 33 16.03 36.79 12.51
N LEU A 34 14.87 37.36 12.83
CA LEU A 34 13.65 36.62 13.15
C LEU A 34 13.01 35.88 11.95
N LEU A 35 13.30 36.31 10.72
CA LEU A 35 12.82 35.62 9.50
C LEU A 35 13.72 34.44 9.11
N SER A 36 14.99 34.44 9.53
CA SER A 36 15.97 33.42 9.15
C SER A 36 15.82 32.11 9.94
N THR A 37 15.45 32.20 11.22
CA THR A 37 15.20 31.03 12.06
C THR A 37 13.91 30.32 11.63
N ALA A 38 12.80 31.05 11.50
CA ALA A 38 11.51 30.48 11.12
C ALA A 38 11.49 29.79 9.74
N ALA A 39 12.31 30.23 8.78
CA ALA A 39 12.47 29.54 7.50
C ALA A 39 13.28 28.24 7.63
N SER A 40 14.32 28.25 8.46
CA SER A 40 15.17 27.09 8.74
C SER A 40 14.40 26.01 9.52
N ASP A 41 13.61 26.42 10.52
CA ASP A 41 12.78 25.54 11.32
C ASP A 41 11.72 24.84 10.48
N ARG A 42 11.04 25.59 9.59
CA ARG A 42 10.06 25.01 8.65
C ARG A 42 10.70 23.99 7.70
N LYS A 43 11.91 24.26 7.23
CA LYS A 43 12.65 23.34 6.36
C LYS A 43 13.01 22.04 7.11
N ALA A 44 13.50 22.15 8.35
CA ALA A 44 13.82 21.00 9.18
C ALA A 44 12.58 20.13 9.49
N LEU A 45 11.44 20.76 9.79
CA LEU A 45 10.17 20.05 10.02
C LEU A 45 9.66 19.32 8.76
N ALA A 46 9.83 19.95 7.58
CA ALA A 46 9.48 19.30 6.32
C ALA A 46 10.39 18.10 6.03
N GLU A 47 11.69 18.22 6.28
CA GLU A 47 12.65 17.14 6.12
C GLU A 47 12.37 15.96 7.05
N GLN A 48 12.11 16.24 8.33
CA GLN A 48 11.65 15.22 9.28
C GLN A 48 10.38 14.51 8.79
N SER A 49 9.41 15.26 8.25
CA SER A 49 8.17 14.67 7.75
C SER A 49 8.40 13.76 6.54
N ARG A 50 9.38 14.08 5.67
CA ARG A 50 9.77 13.20 4.55
C ARG A 50 10.46 11.93 5.03
N GLU A 51 11.27 12.04 6.07
CA GLU A 51 11.93 10.90 6.69
C GLU A 51 10.89 9.94 7.30
N GLU A 52 9.93 10.48 8.06
CA GLU A 52 8.80 9.70 8.59
C GLU A 52 7.99 9.04 7.46
N LEU A 53 7.66 9.78 6.40
CA LEU A 53 6.97 9.23 5.22
C LEU A 53 7.74 8.07 4.56
N THR A 54 9.07 8.14 4.57
CA THR A 54 9.92 7.10 3.97
C THR A 54 9.97 5.83 4.81
N LYS A 55 10.03 5.99 6.14
CA LYS A 55 10.10 4.89 7.10
C LYS A 55 8.74 4.26 7.40
N ARG A 56 7.64 4.95 7.09
CA ARG A 56 6.29 4.53 7.47
C ARG A 56 5.86 3.30 6.66
N SER A 57 5.69 2.19 7.36
CA SER A 57 5.04 0.97 6.86
C SER A 57 3.79 0.68 7.69
N ARG A 58 2.75 0.11 7.09
CA ARG A 58 1.53 -0.32 7.78
C ARG A 58 1.88 -1.34 8.87
N ARG A 59 1.37 -1.13 10.07
CA ARG A 59 1.59 -2.01 11.23
C ARG A 59 0.63 -3.19 11.21
N GLU A 60 1.00 -4.28 11.87
CA GLU A 60 0.09 -5.43 12.02
C GLU A 60 -1.16 -5.01 12.80
N GLY A 61 -2.34 -5.37 12.29
CA GLY A 61 -3.63 -4.98 12.87
C GLY A 61 -4.08 -3.53 12.62
N GLU A 62 -3.25 -2.69 11.99
CA GLU A 62 -3.65 -1.35 11.56
C GLU A 62 -4.56 -1.42 10.33
N SER A 63 -5.63 -0.63 10.25
CA SER A 63 -6.47 -0.59 9.03
C SER A 63 -5.78 0.16 7.88
N VAL A 64 -6.08 -0.24 6.64
CA VAL A 64 -5.52 0.42 5.44
C VAL A 64 -5.83 1.93 5.43
N GLY A 65 -7.06 2.31 5.79
CA GLY A 65 -7.47 3.71 5.88
C GLY A 65 -6.71 4.54 6.92
N ALA A 66 -6.40 3.97 8.10
CA ALA A 66 -5.62 4.65 9.12
C ALA A 66 -4.18 4.92 8.65
N PHE A 67 -3.55 3.91 8.04
CA PHE A 67 -2.23 4.05 7.43
C PHE A 67 -2.23 5.13 6.32
N ALA A 68 -3.22 5.14 5.43
CA ALA A 68 -3.32 6.14 4.37
C ALA A 68 -3.51 7.57 4.93
N ALA A 69 -4.24 7.72 6.04
CA ALA A 69 -4.40 9.02 6.70
C ALA A 69 -3.07 9.57 7.19
N ASP A 70 -2.23 8.73 7.82
CA ASP A 70 -0.90 9.11 8.26
C ASP A 70 0.00 9.53 7.09
N ILE A 71 -0.01 8.76 6.00
CA ILE A 71 0.74 9.06 4.77
C ILE A 71 0.37 10.46 4.24
N ARG A 72 -0.91 10.81 4.18
CA ARG A 72 -1.37 12.15 3.77
C ARG A 72 -0.85 13.25 4.70
N VAL A 73 -0.82 13.01 6.00
CA VAL A 73 -0.31 13.99 6.97
C VAL A 73 1.18 14.24 6.76
N TYR A 74 1.99 13.18 6.65
CA TYR A 74 3.43 13.32 6.44
C TYR A 74 3.77 13.92 5.09
N ALA A 75 3.08 13.51 4.02
CA ALA A 75 3.29 14.04 2.69
C ALA A 75 2.96 15.54 2.60
N ARG A 76 1.84 15.99 3.18
CA ARG A 76 1.50 17.42 3.20
C ARG A 76 2.49 18.27 3.98
N LYS A 77 3.04 17.74 5.08
CA LYS A 77 4.07 18.43 5.87
C LYS A 77 5.43 18.44 5.16
N GLY A 78 5.82 17.34 4.53
CA GLY A 78 7.10 17.20 3.83
C GLY A 78 7.14 17.86 2.46
N TYR A 79 6.01 17.86 1.75
CA TYR A 79 5.83 18.40 0.42
C TYR A 79 4.62 19.33 0.38
N PRO A 80 4.73 20.55 0.94
CA PRO A 80 3.63 21.51 0.92
C PRO A 80 3.26 21.98 -0.51
N THR A 81 4.05 21.62 -1.52
CA THR A 81 3.78 21.94 -2.92
C THR A 81 2.90 20.84 -3.51
N PHE A 82 1.67 21.20 -3.88
CA PHE A 82 0.56 20.29 -4.18
C PHE A 82 0.83 19.15 -5.20
N PRO A 83 1.65 19.25 -6.26
CA PRO A 83 1.90 18.10 -7.13
C PRO A 83 2.86 17.05 -6.53
N ALA A 84 3.83 17.47 -5.72
CA ALA A 84 4.81 16.55 -5.13
C ALA A 84 4.18 15.71 -4.01
N ALA A 85 3.28 16.31 -3.21
CA ALA A 85 2.56 15.58 -2.17
C ALA A 85 1.80 14.37 -2.74
N ALA A 86 1.01 14.57 -3.79
CA ALA A 86 0.16 13.51 -4.34
C ALA A 86 0.95 12.31 -4.89
N MET A 87 2.09 12.56 -5.53
CA MET A 87 2.95 11.50 -6.06
C MET A 87 3.63 10.73 -4.92
N GLU A 88 4.15 11.44 -3.92
CA GLU A 88 4.82 10.83 -2.77
C GLU A 88 3.85 10.09 -1.85
N GLU A 89 2.61 10.57 -1.73
CA GLU A 89 1.51 9.86 -1.07
C GLU A 89 1.30 8.46 -1.67
N LEU A 90 1.15 8.38 -3.00
CA LEU A 90 0.96 7.11 -3.69
C LEU A 90 2.17 6.18 -3.53
N HIS A 91 3.38 6.70 -3.77
CA HIS A 91 4.60 5.89 -3.67
C HIS A 91 4.84 5.37 -2.25
N ALA A 92 4.63 6.21 -1.24
CA ALA A 92 4.79 5.81 0.16
C ALA A 92 3.72 4.80 0.57
N PHE A 93 2.47 4.97 0.12
CA PHE A 93 1.40 4.02 0.38
C PHE A 93 1.71 2.64 -0.21
N LEU A 94 2.11 2.56 -1.48
CA LEU A 94 2.43 1.29 -2.13
C LEU A 94 3.64 0.59 -1.48
N ARG A 95 4.70 1.35 -1.17
CA ARG A 95 5.91 0.82 -0.50
C ARG A 95 5.62 0.30 0.90
N GLY A 96 4.77 0.99 1.66
CA GLY A 96 4.47 0.66 3.05
C GLY A 96 3.32 -0.32 3.23
N LEU A 97 2.68 -0.79 2.15
CA LEU A 97 1.51 -1.64 2.22
C LEU A 97 1.89 -3.07 2.67
N THR A 98 1.27 -3.50 3.76
CA THR A 98 1.39 -4.87 4.29
C THR A 98 -0.02 -5.45 4.42
N PRO A 99 -0.21 -6.78 4.30
CA PRO A 99 0.77 -7.81 3.94
C PRO A 99 1.17 -7.77 2.45
N GLU A 100 2.28 -8.42 2.09
CA GLU A 100 2.86 -8.38 0.72
C GLU A 100 1.87 -8.84 -0.37
N ARG A 101 0.95 -9.75 -0.06
CA ARG A 101 -0.10 -10.17 -1.01
C ARG A 101 -1.04 -9.01 -1.39
N LEU A 102 -1.35 -8.13 -0.44
CA LEU A 102 -2.18 -6.95 -0.68
C LEU A 102 -1.43 -5.95 -1.56
N HIS A 103 -0.14 -5.73 -1.26
CA HIS A 103 0.75 -4.91 -2.09
C HIS A 103 0.79 -5.39 -3.54
N GLN A 104 0.98 -6.69 -3.76
CA GLN A 104 0.99 -7.26 -5.11
C GLN A 104 -0.34 -7.05 -5.84
N HIS A 105 -1.48 -7.25 -5.15
CA HIS A 105 -2.81 -7.05 -5.74
C HIS A 105 -3.01 -5.62 -6.22
N VAL A 106 -2.76 -4.64 -5.35
CA VAL A 106 -2.92 -3.21 -5.67
C VAL A 106 -1.96 -2.80 -6.79
N ARG A 107 -0.71 -3.29 -6.75
CA ARG A 107 0.30 -2.96 -7.77
C ARG A 107 -0.06 -3.47 -9.16
N LEU A 108 -0.71 -4.63 -9.26
CA LEU A 108 -1.18 -5.17 -10.54
C LEU A 108 -2.25 -4.29 -11.20
N LEU A 109 -3.05 -3.59 -10.41
CA LEU A 109 -4.07 -2.67 -10.90
C LEU A 109 -3.49 -1.32 -11.37
N SER A 110 -2.22 -1.05 -11.06
CA SER A 110 -1.50 0.15 -11.46
C SER A 110 -2.27 1.46 -11.17
N PRO A 111 -2.64 1.71 -9.89
CA PRO A 111 -3.40 2.89 -9.52
C PRO A 111 -2.65 4.18 -9.87
N ARG A 112 -3.40 5.21 -10.26
CA ARG A 112 -2.84 6.51 -10.68
C ARG A 112 -2.74 7.52 -9.55
N ASP A 113 -3.54 7.34 -8.51
CA ASP A 113 -3.59 8.20 -7.35
C ASP A 113 -3.82 7.40 -6.06
N LEU A 114 -3.58 8.06 -4.92
CA LEU A 114 -3.74 7.44 -3.61
C LEU A 114 -5.17 6.97 -3.33
N SER A 115 -6.19 7.66 -3.86
CA SER A 115 -7.59 7.34 -3.58
C SER A 115 -8.01 6.05 -4.28
N GLU A 116 -7.59 5.88 -5.54
CA GLU A 116 -7.73 4.63 -6.28
C GLU A 116 -6.98 3.50 -5.56
N ALA A 117 -5.71 3.69 -5.20
CA ALA A 117 -4.93 2.68 -4.48
C ALA A 117 -5.58 2.28 -3.15
N LEU A 118 -6.13 3.23 -2.40
CA LEU A 118 -6.82 2.98 -1.14
C LEU A 118 -8.08 2.14 -1.35
N ARG A 119 -8.94 2.52 -2.31
CA ARG A 119 -10.17 1.79 -2.61
C ARG A 119 -9.89 0.34 -2.99
N GLU A 120 -8.92 0.12 -3.87
CA GLU A 120 -8.55 -1.24 -4.29
C GLU A 120 -7.93 -2.04 -3.14
N ALA A 121 -7.15 -1.39 -2.27
CA ALA A 121 -6.58 -2.04 -1.09
C ALA A 121 -7.65 -2.45 -0.08
N GLU A 122 -8.64 -1.60 0.19
CA GLU A 122 -9.76 -1.91 1.07
C GLU A 122 -10.58 -3.10 0.52
N TRP A 123 -10.92 -3.06 -0.77
CA TRP A 123 -11.64 -4.16 -1.40
C TRP A 123 -10.86 -5.48 -1.40
N ALA A 124 -9.57 -5.42 -1.73
CA ALA A 124 -8.72 -6.61 -1.74
C ALA A 124 -8.50 -7.17 -0.32
N GLU A 125 -8.45 -6.32 0.70
CA GLU A 125 -8.38 -6.77 2.09
C GLU A 125 -9.62 -7.60 2.48
N GLU A 126 -10.83 -7.15 2.11
CA GLU A 126 -12.06 -7.92 2.33
C GLU A 126 -12.03 -9.28 1.62
N VAL A 127 -11.62 -9.30 0.35
CA VAL A 127 -11.54 -10.54 -0.45
C VAL A 127 -10.51 -11.51 0.12
N LEU A 128 -9.36 -11.01 0.56
CA LEU A 128 -8.29 -11.83 1.12
C LEU A 128 -8.65 -12.35 2.53
N GLN A 129 -9.34 -11.56 3.35
CA GLN A 129 -9.83 -11.99 4.67
C GLN A 129 -10.98 -12.99 4.58
N ALA A 130 -11.82 -12.91 3.54
CA ALA A 130 -12.87 -13.90 3.30
C ALA A 130 -12.33 -15.33 3.07
N GLY A 131 -11.02 -15.47 2.83
CA GLY A 131 -10.35 -16.74 2.60
C GLY A 131 -10.79 -17.40 1.29
N PRO A 132 -10.08 -18.46 0.84
CA PRO A 132 -10.65 -19.31 -0.18
C PRO A 132 -11.93 -19.87 0.42
N VAL A 133 -13.07 -19.54 -0.17
CA VAL A 133 -14.33 -20.26 0.07
C VAL A 133 -13.95 -21.72 -0.15
N THR A 134 -13.79 -22.47 0.94
CA THR A 134 -13.65 -23.93 0.92
C THR A 134 -15.00 -24.54 0.57
N GLY A 135 -15.62 -24.02 -0.49
CA GLY A 135 -16.53 -24.75 -1.33
C GLY A 135 -15.69 -25.79 -2.04
N ARG A 136 -15.36 -26.88 -1.32
CA ARG A 136 -15.25 -28.19 -1.98
C ARG A 136 -16.42 -28.23 -2.95
N SER A 137 -16.12 -28.34 -4.25
CA SER A 137 -17.17 -28.41 -5.25
C SER A 137 -18.16 -29.51 -4.82
N PRO A 138 -19.46 -29.41 -5.16
CA PRO A 138 -20.41 -30.46 -4.84
C PRO A 138 -19.90 -31.86 -5.26
N LEU A 139 -19.17 -31.93 -6.38
CA LEU A 139 -18.46 -33.11 -6.87
C LEU A 139 -17.37 -33.61 -5.91
N GLN A 140 -16.53 -32.72 -5.37
CA GLN A 140 -15.47 -33.10 -4.44
C GLN A 140 -16.02 -33.58 -3.09
N ARG A 141 -17.16 -33.04 -2.63
CA ARG A 141 -17.89 -33.54 -1.46
C ARG A 141 -18.52 -34.92 -1.71
N GLN A 142 -19.02 -35.16 -2.92
CA GLN A 142 -19.57 -36.46 -3.30
C GLN A 142 -18.48 -37.54 -3.40
N LEU A 143 -17.32 -37.21 -3.98
CA LEU A 143 -16.18 -38.12 -4.08
C LEU A 143 -15.58 -38.48 -2.72
N THR A 144 -15.48 -37.54 -1.79
CA THR A 144 -15.00 -37.83 -0.42
C THR A 144 -16.00 -38.68 0.38
N ARG A 145 -17.31 -38.41 0.28
CA ARG A 145 -18.34 -39.26 0.92
C ARG A 145 -18.43 -40.68 0.32
N ALA A 146 -18.15 -40.83 -0.96
CA ALA A 146 -18.13 -42.15 -1.61
C ALA A 146 -16.93 -42.99 -1.16
N ALA A 147 -15.78 -42.37 -0.87
CA ALA A 147 -14.60 -43.05 -0.36
C ALA A 147 -14.76 -43.51 1.10
N GLU A 148 -15.51 -42.77 1.93
CA GLU A 148 -15.75 -43.11 3.34
C GLU A 148 -16.83 -44.19 3.55
N ARG A 149 -17.62 -44.52 2.52
CA ARG A 149 -18.67 -45.56 2.58
C ARG A 149 -18.20 -46.98 2.23
N GLY A 150 -16.90 -47.18 2.04
CA GLY A 150 -16.32 -48.43 1.53
C GLY A 150 -15.54 -49.28 2.53
N VAL A 151 -15.59 -49.01 3.84
CA VAL A 151 -14.85 -49.79 4.84
C VAL A 151 -15.72 -50.08 6.07
N ASP A 152 -16.64 -51.04 5.91
CA ASP A 152 -17.21 -51.84 6.98
C ASP A 152 -17.62 -53.15 6.29
N GLY A 153 -16.88 -54.25 6.45
CA GLY A 153 -16.92 -55.07 7.64
C GLY A 153 -17.26 -56.49 7.18
N VAL A 154 -16.25 -57.34 6.99
CA VAL A 154 -16.43 -58.80 6.97
C VAL A 154 -15.42 -59.36 7.95
N GLN A 155 -15.88 -59.52 9.19
CA GLN A 155 -15.27 -60.44 10.13
C GLN A 155 -15.43 -61.87 9.59
N PRO A 156 -14.42 -62.73 9.74
CA PRO A 156 -14.66 -64.15 9.88
C PRO A 156 -14.22 -64.53 11.29
N GLU A 157 -15.16 -64.50 12.21
CA GLU A 157 -15.11 -65.32 13.41
C GLU A 157 -16.19 -66.38 13.25
N GLU A 158 -15.76 -67.62 13.02
CA GLU A 158 -16.37 -68.79 13.67
C GLU A 158 -15.45 -70.01 13.53
N GLU A 159 -15.11 -70.47 14.72
CA GLU A 159 -14.31 -71.62 15.12
C GLU A 159 -15.15 -72.91 14.97
N GLU A 160 -14.49 -74.05 14.73
CA GLU A 160 -14.74 -75.35 15.41
C GLU A 160 -14.45 -76.60 14.53
N VAL A 161 -13.31 -77.23 14.85
CA VAL A 161 -13.07 -78.68 15.11
C VAL A 161 -13.60 -79.72 14.10
N ILE A 162 -12.70 -80.52 13.51
CA ILE A 162 -12.65 -81.99 13.68
C ILE A 162 -11.20 -82.50 13.56
N ARG A 163 -10.85 -83.32 14.55
CA ARG A 163 -9.68 -84.21 14.75
C ARG A 163 -9.05 -84.81 13.49
N ALA A 164 -7.71 -84.86 13.45
CA ALA A 164 -6.93 -86.08 13.71
C ALA A 164 -5.41 -85.81 13.56
N GLN A 165 -4.67 -86.07 14.64
CA GLN A 165 -3.23 -86.40 14.61
C GLN A 165 -3.04 -87.75 13.88
N PRO A 166 -1.88 -88.06 13.25
CA PRO A 166 -0.64 -88.26 14.00
C PRO A 166 0.66 -87.70 13.37
N VAL A 167 1.56 -87.43 14.30
CA VAL A 167 2.99 -87.20 14.21
C VAL A 167 3.69 -88.37 13.50
N LEU A 168 4.73 -88.08 12.70
CA LEU A 168 6.11 -88.58 12.86
C LEU A 168 6.96 -88.29 11.59
N THR A 169 7.94 -87.39 11.76
CA THR A 169 9.23 -87.39 11.06
C THR A 169 10.02 -88.68 11.43
N PRO A 170 10.92 -89.19 10.58
CA PRO A 170 12.11 -88.50 10.04
C PRO A 170 12.10 -88.27 8.53
#